data_AF-A0A3N7AVM2-F1
#
_entry.id   AF-A0A3N7AVM2-F1
#
_cell.length_a   1.000
_cell.length_b   1.000
_cell.length_c   1.000
_cell.angle_alpha   90.00
_cell.angle_beta   90.00
_cell.angle_gamma   90.00
#
_symmetry.space_group_name_H-M   'P 1'
#
loop_
_entity.id
_entity.type
_entity.pdbx_description
1 polymer ?
#
loop_
_entity_poly.entity_id
_entity_poly.type
_entity_poly.pdbx_seq_one_letter_code
_entity_poly.pdbx_strand_id
1 'polypeptide(L)'
;MAGAAHAQGAATAAPATPAATTVQLSLPSQPLAQSLGALSRQFGTSIGGESSLLEGRTAPAVRGAVTLQQALERVLAGSGLTFVRSSASALTVIRATAGGNSATTLPSVTVTADAEEAATGHVPGYIARRSTAGSKTDTPIIETPQSVSVVTSDFIEASGATRMKEALAYTPGINVSPWGADSRFDWTILRGFDAQAPGYYLDGLQLRNNNGWAIWQTENYGTERIEVLRG
;
A
#
# COMPACT_ATOMS: atom_id res chain seq x y z
N MET A 1 -39.27 14.57 15.42
CA MET A 1 -38.83 15.16 14.14
C MET A 1 -37.50 14.54 13.78
N ALA A 2 -37.52 13.53 12.91
CA ALA A 2 -36.32 12.81 12.45
C ALA A 2 -36.04 13.25 11.00
N GLY A 3 -34.89 13.87 10.76
CA GLY A 3 -34.43 14.26 9.43
C GLY A 3 -33.26 13.37 9.02
N ALA A 4 -33.52 12.42 8.13
CA ALA A 4 -32.50 11.58 7.49
C ALA A 4 -32.02 12.26 6.21
N ALA A 5 -30.74 12.62 6.14
CA ALA A 5 -30.09 13.10 4.92
C ALA A 5 -29.56 11.92 4.11
N HIS A 6 -30.11 11.70 2.91
CA HIS A 6 -29.56 10.80 1.91
C HIS A 6 -28.61 11.59 0.99
N ALA A 7 -27.35 11.14 0.90
CA ALA A 7 -26.38 11.65 -0.08
C ALA A 7 -26.52 10.85 -1.40
N GLN A 8 -26.76 11.56 -2.51
CA GLN A 8 -26.77 10.99 -3.87
C GLN A 8 -25.35 10.93 -4.43
N GLY A 9 -24.91 9.73 -4.83
CA GLY A 9 -23.68 9.54 -5.60
C GLY A 9 -23.90 9.82 -7.09
N ALA A 10 -23.09 10.71 -7.66
CA ALA A 10 -23.09 11.01 -9.09
C ALA A 10 -22.24 9.98 -9.85
N ALA A 11 -22.87 9.25 -10.79
CA ALA A 11 -22.19 8.36 -11.72
C ALA A 11 -21.61 9.16 -12.90
N THR A 12 -20.30 9.06 -13.10
CA THR A 12 -19.58 9.68 -14.22
C THR A 12 -19.79 8.85 -15.50
N ALA A 13 -20.31 9.48 -16.56
CA ALA A 13 -20.48 8.89 -17.88
C ALA A 13 -19.14 8.75 -18.62
N ALA A 14 -18.94 7.62 -19.29
CA ALA A 14 -17.78 7.36 -20.15
C ALA A 14 -17.89 8.12 -21.49
N PRO A 15 -16.79 8.66 -22.04
CA PRO A 15 -16.80 9.35 -23.33
C PRO A 15 -16.91 8.36 -24.51
N ALA A 16 -17.73 8.72 -25.49
CA ALA A 16 -17.95 7.98 -26.73
C ALA A 16 -16.71 8.03 -27.65
N THR A 17 -16.37 6.88 -28.27
CA THR A 17 -15.30 6.74 -29.26
C THR A 17 -15.68 7.44 -30.58
N PRO A 18 -14.78 8.23 -31.22
CA PRO A 18 -15.09 8.97 -32.44
C PRO A 18 -15.32 8.04 -33.65
N ALA A 19 -16.32 8.38 -34.47
CA ALA A 19 -16.69 7.65 -35.67
C ALA A 19 -15.59 7.73 -36.75
N ALA A 20 -15.16 6.58 -37.27
CA ALA A 20 -14.15 6.49 -38.32
C ALA A 20 -14.76 6.81 -39.70
N THR A 21 -14.21 7.80 -40.39
CA THR A 21 -14.63 8.20 -41.74
C THR A 21 -14.37 7.08 -42.75
N THR A 22 -15.43 6.51 -43.31
CA THR A 22 -15.37 5.51 -44.39
C THR A 22 -15.22 6.17 -45.76
N VAL A 23 -14.31 5.66 -46.59
CA VAL A 23 -14.10 6.10 -47.97
C VAL A 23 -14.41 4.95 -48.92
N GLN A 24 -15.07 5.24 -50.04
CA GLN A 24 -15.29 4.26 -51.11
C GLN A 24 -13.97 3.98 -51.82
N LEU A 25 -13.44 2.77 -51.66
CA LEU A 25 -12.17 2.34 -52.23
C LEU A 25 -12.43 1.29 -53.32
N SER A 26 -11.79 1.43 -54.48
CA SER A 26 -11.81 0.43 -55.56
C SER A 26 -10.40 0.22 -56.11
N LEU A 27 -9.67 -0.72 -55.50
CA LEU A 27 -8.32 -1.10 -55.96
C LEU A 27 -8.36 -2.47 -56.65
N PRO A 28 -7.83 -2.61 -57.87
CA PRO A 28 -7.60 -3.91 -58.50
C PRO A 28 -6.43 -4.66 -57.83
N SER A 29 -6.30 -5.96 -58.07
CA SER A 29 -5.16 -6.76 -57.58
C SER A 29 -3.86 -6.25 -58.21
N GLN A 30 -2.98 -5.68 -57.40
CA GLN A 30 -1.76 -5.00 -57.83
C GLN A 30 -0.59 -5.34 -56.88
N PRO A 31 0.66 -5.04 -57.27
CA PRO A 31 1.81 -5.13 -56.36
C PRO A 31 1.54 -4.36 -55.06
N LEU A 32 1.90 -4.94 -53.92
CA LEU A 32 1.61 -4.38 -52.60
C LEU A 32 2.11 -2.93 -52.46
N ALA A 33 3.29 -2.63 -53.01
CA ALA A 33 3.84 -1.27 -53.05
C ALA A 33 2.93 -0.26 -53.78
N GLN A 34 2.27 -0.66 -54.87
CA GLN A 34 1.36 0.20 -55.63
C GLN A 34 0.04 0.42 -54.87
N SER A 35 -0.47 -0.61 -54.20
CA SER A 35 -1.68 -0.51 -53.37
C SER A 35 -1.47 0.38 -52.15
N LEU A 36 -0.32 0.31 -51.47
CA LEU A 36 0.02 1.19 -50.34
C LEU A 36 0.19 2.64 -50.80
N GLY A 37 0.79 2.89 -51.96
CA GLY A 37 0.89 4.22 -52.55
C GLY A 37 -0.47 4.80 -52.99
N ALA A 38 -1.39 3.97 -53.46
CA ALA A 38 -2.76 4.39 -53.77
C ALA A 38 -3.55 4.75 -52.49
N LEU A 39 -3.45 3.92 -51.45
CA LEU A 39 -4.04 4.20 -50.13
C LEU A 39 -3.48 5.48 -49.52
N SER A 40 -2.17 5.71 -49.65
CA SER A 40 -1.52 6.89 -49.11
C SER A 40 -2.06 8.19 -49.72
N ARG A 41 -2.27 8.20 -51.04
CA ARG A 41 -2.86 9.34 -51.76
C ARG A 41 -4.33 9.56 -51.43
N GLN A 42 -5.10 8.49 -51.22
CA GLN A 42 -6.54 8.59 -50.99
C GLN A 42 -6.90 9.00 -49.56
N PHE A 43 -6.10 8.58 -48.56
CA PHE A 43 -6.32 8.90 -47.15
C PHE A 43 -5.38 10.00 -46.63
N GLY A 44 -4.55 10.61 -47.49
CA GLY A 44 -3.62 11.69 -47.11
C GLY A 44 -2.60 11.29 -46.04
N THR A 45 -2.30 9.99 -45.91
CA THR A 45 -1.44 9.44 -44.87
C THR A 45 -0.26 8.75 -45.52
N SER A 46 0.97 9.08 -45.14
CA SER A 46 2.18 8.46 -45.71
C SER A 46 2.29 7.00 -45.24
N ILE A 47 2.15 6.03 -46.14
CA ILE A 47 2.28 4.61 -45.83
C ILE A 47 3.54 4.08 -46.51
N GLY A 48 4.55 3.72 -45.73
CA GLY A 48 5.84 3.23 -46.21
C GLY A 48 6.23 1.92 -45.53
N GLY A 49 7.16 1.18 -46.13
CA GLY A 49 7.73 -0.04 -45.54
C GLY A 49 9.09 -0.31 -46.17
N GLU A 50 9.87 -1.20 -45.57
CA GLU A 50 11.16 -1.61 -46.15
C GLU A 50 10.94 -2.25 -47.53
N SER A 51 11.69 -1.83 -48.56
CA SER A 51 11.51 -2.31 -49.94
C SER A 51 11.62 -3.84 -50.05
N SER A 52 12.49 -4.45 -49.25
CA SER A 52 12.67 -5.90 -49.14
C SER A 52 11.42 -6.65 -48.64
N LEU A 53 10.55 -5.98 -47.87
CA LEU A 53 9.30 -6.55 -47.38
C LEU A 53 8.14 -6.35 -48.37
N LEU A 54 8.28 -5.45 -49.33
CA LEU A 54 7.23 -5.11 -50.30
C LEU A 54 7.46 -5.75 -51.68
N GLU A 55 8.71 -6.08 -52.01
CA GLU A 55 9.10 -6.71 -53.27
C GLU A 55 8.52 -8.13 -53.41
N GLY A 56 7.98 -8.44 -54.59
CA GLY A 56 7.43 -9.77 -54.94
C GLY A 56 6.07 -10.13 -54.32
N ARG A 57 5.44 -9.23 -53.54
CA ARG A 57 4.14 -9.48 -52.89
C ARG A 57 2.99 -8.77 -53.60
N THR A 58 1.89 -9.50 -53.79
CA THR A 58 0.66 -9.00 -54.41
C THR A 58 -0.40 -8.73 -53.34
N ALA A 59 -1.08 -7.59 -53.45
CA ALA A 59 -2.22 -7.28 -52.61
C ALA A 59 -3.52 -7.79 -53.27
N PRO A 60 -4.45 -8.38 -52.49
CA PRO A 60 -5.76 -8.74 -53.00
C PRO A 60 -6.57 -7.49 -53.40
N ALA A 61 -7.53 -7.65 -54.31
CA ALA A 61 -8.41 -6.55 -54.71
C ALA A 61 -9.30 -6.12 -53.53
N VAL A 62 -9.28 -4.83 -53.17
CA VAL A 62 -10.10 -4.27 -52.08
C VAL A 62 -11.16 -3.35 -52.68
N ARG A 63 -12.44 -3.67 -52.43
CA ARG A 63 -13.59 -2.88 -52.89
C ARG A 63 -14.56 -2.62 -51.74
N GLY A 64 -15.13 -1.42 -51.70
CA GLY A 64 -16.22 -1.03 -50.81
C GLY A 64 -15.90 0.16 -49.91
N ALA A 65 -16.88 0.57 -49.09
CA ALA A 65 -16.70 1.61 -48.07
C ALA A 65 -15.86 1.04 -46.91
N VAL A 66 -14.62 1.49 -46.78
CA VAL A 66 -13.68 1.01 -45.76
C VAL A 66 -13.00 2.18 -45.07
N THR A 67 -12.65 2.00 -43.80
CA THR A 67 -11.78 2.93 -43.07
C THR A 67 -10.32 2.67 -43.42
N LEU A 68 -9.41 3.63 -43.14
CA LEU A 68 -7.97 3.47 -43.39
C LEU A 68 -7.41 2.19 -42.77
N GLN A 69 -7.80 1.91 -41.52
CA GLN A 69 -7.38 0.71 -40.79
C GLN A 69 -7.90 -0.56 -41.47
N GLN A 70 -9.19 -0.61 -41.81
CA GLN A 70 -9.79 -1.77 -42.49
C GLN A 70 -9.21 -1.99 -43.88
N ALA A 71 -8.86 -0.92 -44.60
CA ALA A 71 -8.23 -0.99 -45.92
C ALA A 71 -6.82 -1.57 -45.82
N LEU A 72 -6.02 -1.13 -44.84
CA LEU A 72 -4.69 -1.66 -44.58
C LEU A 72 -4.72 -3.12 -44.14
N GLU A 73 -5.62 -3.48 -43.24
CA GLU A 73 -5.80 -4.87 -42.82
C GLU A 73 -6.13 -5.79 -44.00
N ARG A 74 -7.00 -5.35 -44.92
CA ARG A 74 -7.37 -6.12 -46.12
C ARG A 74 -6.26 -6.19 -47.17
N VAL A 75 -5.52 -5.09 -47.37
CA VAL A 75 -4.38 -5.05 -48.31
C VAL A 75 -3.19 -5.87 -47.79
N LEU A 76 -3.02 -5.94 -46.47
CA LEU A 76 -1.95 -6.70 -45.82
C LEU A 76 -2.37 -8.16 -45.49
N ALA A 77 -3.63 -8.51 -45.67
CA ALA A 77 -4.14 -9.85 -45.43
C ALA A 77 -3.40 -10.90 -46.29
N GLY A 78 -2.85 -11.93 -45.65
CA GLY A 78 -2.07 -12.98 -46.33
C GLY A 78 -0.60 -12.64 -46.61
N SER A 79 -0.16 -11.40 -46.38
CA SER A 79 1.24 -10.99 -46.63
C SER A 79 2.19 -11.21 -45.45
N GLY A 80 1.67 -11.57 -44.27
CA GLY A 80 2.46 -11.75 -43.03
C GLY A 80 3.06 -10.43 -42.49
N LEU A 81 2.49 -9.30 -42.89
CA LEU A 81 2.92 -7.96 -42.52
C LEU A 81 1.88 -7.32 -41.59
N THR A 82 2.34 -6.52 -40.64
CA THR A 82 1.51 -5.66 -39.80
C THR A 82 1.93 -4.21 -40.02
N PHE A 83 1.07 -3.26 -39.66
CA PHE A 83 1.38 -1.83 -39.72
C PHE A 83 1.52 -1.28 -38.30
N VAL A 84 2.50 -0.40 -38.12
CA VAL A 84 2.67 0.37 -36.89
C VAL A 84 2.50 1.84 -37.25
N ARG A 85 1.70 2.55 -36.47
CA ARG A 85 1.52 3.99 -36.62
C ARG A 85 2.76 4.69 -36.10
N SER A 86 3.54 5.28 -37.01
CA SER A 86 4.76 6.02 -36.66
C SER A 86 4.45 7.46 -36.26
N SER A 87 3.39 8.07 -36.81
CA SER A 87 2.93 9.41 -36.43
C SER A 87 1.45 9.62 -36.73
N ALA A 88 0.91 10.81 -36.44
CA ALA A 88 -0.48 11.15 -36.76
C ALA A 88 -0.83 10.95 -38.25
N SER A 89 0.15 11.13 -39.15
CA SER A 89 0.00 11.06 -40.61
C SER A 89 0.99 10.10 -41.30
N ALA A 90 1.68 9.23 -40.55
CA ALA A 90 2.60 8.24 -41.12
C ALA A 90 2.41 6.83 -40.51
N LEU A 91 2.37 5.83 -41.38
CA LEU A 91 2.24 4.40 -41.06
C LEU A 91 3.40 3.63 -41.68
N THR A 92 4.04 2.78 -40.90
CA THR A 92 5.15 1.94 -41.36
C THR A 92 4.73 0.47 -41.34
N VAL A 93 4.91 -0.22 -42.47
CA VAL A 93 4.65 -1.65 -42.60
C VAL A 93 5.88 -2.43 -42.15
N ILE A 94 5.70 -3.33 -41.18
CA ILE A 94 6.74 -4.19 -40.62
C ILE A 94 6.31 -5.66 -40.72
N ARG A 95 7.26 -6.60 -40.63
CA ARG A 95 6.93 -8.03 -40.53
C ARG A 95 6.12 -8.26 -39.26
N ALA A 96 5.01 -8.98 -39.36
CA ALA A 96 4.25 -9.40 -38.18
C ALA A 96 5.15 -10.33 -37.36
N THR A 97 5.65 -9.84 -36.22
CA THR A 97 6.23 -10.70 -35.20
C THR A 97 5.08 -11.50 -34.58
N ALA A 98 5.27 -12.80 -34.41
CA ALA A 98 4.30 -13.67 -33.74
C ALA A 98 4.28 -13.33 -32.24
N GLY A 99 3.65 -12.21 -31.91
CA GLY A 99 3.52 -11.67 -30.57
C GLY A 99 2.37 -10.69 -30.61
N GLY A 100 1.15 -11.21 -30.43
CA GLY A 100 -0.04 -10.37 -30.29
C GLY A 100 0.17 -9.33 -29.19
N ASN A 101 -0.55 -8.22 -29.28
CA ASN A 101 -0.57 -7.11 -28.33
C ASN A 101 -1.09 -7.52 -26.93
N SER A 102 -0.45 -8.48 -26.27
CA SER A 102 -0.61 -8.73 -24.86
C SER A 102 0.40 -7.84 -24.14
N ALA A 103 -0.10 -6.76 -23.54
CA ALA A 103 0.68 -5.96 -22.61
C ALA A 103 1.39 -6.91 -21.62
N THR A 104 2.72 -6.92 -21.64
CA THR A 104 3.51 -7.76 -20.74
C THR A 104 3.48 -7.12 -19.36
N THR A 105 2.67 -7.68 -18.46
CA THR A 105 2.64 -7.29 -17.05
C THR A 105 3.86 -7.90 -16.34
N LEU A 106 4.67 -7.06 -15.71
CA LEU A 106 5.79 -7.52 -14.89
C LEU A 106 5.27 -8.27 -13.65
N PRO A 107 6.00 -9.28 -13.16
CA PRO A 107 5.65 -9.95 -11.91
C PRO A 107 5.66 -8.95 -10.75
N SER A 108 4.72 -9.11 -9.82
CA SER A 108 4.64 -8.27 -8.62
C SER A 108 5.84 -8.52 -7.71
N VAL A 109 6.47 -7.43 -7.23
CA VAL A 109 7.52 -7.49 -6.20
C VAL A 109 6.86 -7.33 -4.83
N THR A 110 7.00 -8.35 -3.99
CA THR A 110 6.60 -8.28 -2.57
C THR A 110 7.82 -7.89 -1.75
N VAL A 111 7.75 -6.74 -1.07
CA VAL A 111 8.77 -6.32 -0.11
C VAL A 111 8.33 -6.76 1.27
N THR A 112 9.12 -7.62 1.91
CA THR A 112 8.95 -8.00 3.31
C THR A 112 10.03 -7.32 4.14
N ALA A 113 9.67 -6.83 5.32
CA ALA A 113 10.61 -6.37 6.33
C ALA A 113 10.36 -7.17 7.61
N ASP A 114 11.41 -7.65 8.24
CA ASP A 114 11.33 -8.18 9.60
C ASP A 114 11.20 -6.97 10.54
N ALA A 115 10.07 -6.87 11.24
CA ALA A 115 9.87 -5.83 12.24
C ALA A 115 10.72 -6.16 13.47
N GLU A 116 11.74 -5.34 13.73
CA GLU A 116 12.42 -5.38 15.01
C GLU A 116 11.46 -4.96 16.13
N GLU A 117 11.66 -5.51 17.34
CA GLU A 117 10.91 -5.08 18.52
C GLU A 117 11.03 -3.57 18.69
N ALA A 118 9.91 -2.86 18.81
CA ALA A 118 9.90 -1.45 19.14
C ALA A 118 9.70 -1.28 20.65
N ALA A 119 10.33 -0.27 21.26
CA ALA A 119 10.17 0.01 22.69
C ALA A 119 8.78 0.52 23.12
N THR A 120 7.87 0.78 22.18
CA THR A 120 6.49 1.20 22.46
C THR A 120 5.44 0.35 21.75
N GLY A 121 5.86 -0.59 20.90
CA GLY A 121 4.97 -1.44 20.11
C GLY A 121 4.51 -2.68 20.87
N HIS A 122 3.77 -3.53 20.17
CA HIS A 122 3.41 -4.83 20.72
C HIS A 122 4.63 -5.75 20.86
N VAL A 123 4.74 -6.39 22.03
CA VAL A 123 5.78 -7.40 22.30
C VAL A 123 5.11 -8.75 22.40
N PRO A 124 5.35 -9.67 21.46
CA PRO A 124 4.80 -11.01 21.55
C PRO A 124 5.44 -11.76 22.74
N GLY A 125 4.60 -12.27 23.63
CA GLY A 125 4.99 -12.97 24.86
C GLY A 125 5.30 -12.03 26.03
N TYR A 126 6.03 -12.54 27.02
CA TYR A 126 6.19 -11.89 28.33
C TYR A 126 7.54 -11.20 28.54
N ILE A 127 8.42 -11.24 27.53
CA ILE A 127 9.81 -10.76 27.64
C ILE A 127 10.01 -9.66 26.60
N ALA A 128 10.02 -8.41 27.05
CA ALA A 128 10.51 -7.29 26.26
C ALA A 128 12.03 -7.18 26.37
N ARG A 129 12.68 -6.79 25.27
CA ARG A 129 14.13 -6.59 25.18
C ARG A 129 14.49 -5.12 25.01
N ARG A 130 13.51 -4.27 24.68
CA ARG A 130 13.71 -2.83 24.43
C ARG A 130 12.69 -2.00 25.21
N SER A 131 13.13 -0.84 25.68
CA SER A 131 12.35 0.06 26.53
C SER A 131 12.75 1.51 26.28
N THR A 132 11.83 2.44 26.52
CA THR A 132 12.12 3.88 26.50
C THR A 132 12.42 4.42 27.90
N ALA A 133 12.11 3.66 28.96
CA ALA A 133 12.36 4.02 30.34
C ALA A 133 13.87 4.17 30.62
N GLY A 134 14.24 5.27 31.27
CA GLY A 134 15.63 5.58 31.64
C GLY A 134 16.36 6.43 30.60
N SER A 135 16.32 6.08 29.32
CA SER A 135 17.04 6.80 28.25
C SER A 135 16.16 7.76 27.44
N LYS A 136 14.83 7.63 27.50
CA LYS A 136 13.86 8.33 26.63
C LYS A 136 14.06 8.06 25.13
N THR A 137 14.81 7.02 24.80
CA THR A 137 15.06 6.56 23.43
C THR A 137 14.77 5.08 23.35
N ASP A 138 14.41 4.57 22.18
CA ASP A 138 14.26 3.14 21.99
C ASP A 138 15.63 2.44 22.20
N THR A 139 15.79 1.79 23.37
CA THR A 139 17.10 1.28 23.82
C THR A 139 16.97 -0.18 24.27
N PRO A 140 17.90 -1.06 23.88
CA PRO A 140 17.99 -2.39 24.49
C PRO A 140 18.11 -2.30 26.02
N ILE A 141 17.32 -3.09 26.74
CA ILE A 141 17.32 -3.09 28.21
C ILE A 141 18.71 -3.42 28.75
N ILE A 142 19.48 -4.27 28.06
CA ILE A 142 20.87 -4.63 28.43
C ILE A 142 21.84 -3.45 28.37
N GLU A 143 21.52 -2.41 27.58
CA GLU A 143 22.33 -1.20 27.44
C GLU A 143 21.88 -0.07 28.38
N THR A 144 20.73 -0.22 29.03
CA THR A 144 20.23 0.78 29.98
C THR A 144 20.91 0.59 31.34
N PRO A 145 21.65 1.59 31.86
CA PRO A 145 22.46 1.45 33.07
C PRO A 145 21.62 1.56 34.36
N GLN A 146 20.36 1.10 34.34
CA GLN A 146 19.40 1.16 35.44
C GLN A 146 18.52 -0.10 35.44
N SER A 147 17.90 -0.41 36.58
CA SER A 147 17.08 -1.63 36.70
C SER A 147 15.67 -1.43 36.13
N VAL A 148 15.44 -1.90 34.91
CA VAL A 148 14.12 -1.84 34.22
C VAL A 148 13.41 -3.19 34.24
N SER A 149 12.11 -3.20 34.52
CA SER A 149 11.22 -4.36 34.31
C SER A 149 10.10 -3.93 33.38
N VAL A 150 9.71 -4.79 32.46
CA VAL A 150 8.59 -4.54 31.55
C VAL A 150 7.56 -5.63 31.75
N VAL A 151 6.30 -5.21 31.91
CA VAL A 151 5.13 -6.08 31.93
C VAL A 151 4.41 -5.86 30.59
N THR A 152 4.34 -6.87 29.75
CA THR A 152 3.74 -6.79 28.40
C THR A 152 2.22 -6.93 28.45
N SER A 153 1.53 -6.45 27.41
CA SER A 153 0.09 -6.64 27.19
C SER A 153 -0.31 -8.12 27.25
N ASP A 154 0.44 -9.01 26.61
CA ASP A 154 0.22 -10.47 26.66
C ASP A 154 0.24 -11.02 28.10
N PHE A 155 1.15 -10.51 28.95
CA PHE A 155 1.18 -10.92 30.36
C PHE A 155 0.01 -10.34 31.15
N ILE A 156 -0.35 -9.07 30.89
CA ILE A 156 -1.49 -8.41 31.53
C ILE A 156 -2.78 -9.18 31.24
N GLU A 157 -3.01 -9.53 29.98
CA GLU A 157 -4.16 -10.33 29.56
C GLU A 157 -4.14 -11.72 30.20
N ALA A 158 -3.02 -12.43 30.14
CA ALA A 158 -2.90 -13.78 30.70
C ALA A 158 -3.06 -13.82 32.23
N SER A 159 -2.62 -12.78 32.93
CA SER A 159 -2.78 -12.65 34.39
C SER A 159 -4.21 -12.25 34.80
N GLY A 160 -5.04 -11.79 33.86
CA GLY A 160 -6.38 -11.27 34.13
C GLY A 160 -6.36 -9.98 34.96
N ALA A 161 -5.23 -9.26 34.98
CA ALA A 161 -5.07 -8.05 35.76
C ALA A 161 -5.93 -6.92 35.20
N THR A 162 -6.91 -6.49 35.97
CA THR A 162 -7.82 -5.40 35.56
C THR A 162 -7.28 -4.02 35.90
N ARG A 163 -6.32 -3.97 36.84
CA ARG A 163 -5.69 -2.74 37.34
C ARG A 163 -4.19 -2.77 37.23
N MET A 164 -3.58 -1.60 37.12
CA MET A 164 -2.12 -1.46 36.98
C MET A 164 -1.37 -2.14 38.12
N LYS A 165 -1.80 -1.97 39.37
CA LYS A 165 -1.15 -2.60 40.52
C LYS A 165 -1.26 -4.13 40.53
N GLU A 166 -2.32 -4.69 39.95
CA GLU A 166 -2.50 -6.14 39.84
C GLU A 166 -1.51 -6.72 38.83
N ALA A 167 -1.33 -6.04 37.69
CA ALA A 167 -0.33 -6.40 36.68
C ALA A 167 1.10 -6.35 37.24
N LEU A 168 1.37 -5.42 38.17
CA LEU A 168 2.66 -5.26 38.82
C LEU A 168 2.92 -6.24 39.98
N ALA A 169 1.94 -7.07 40.37
CA ALA A 169 2.06 -7.95 41.54
C ALA A 169 3.18 -9.00 41.40
N TYR A 170 3.52 -9.36 40.16
CA TYR A 170 4.61 -10.30 39.85
C TYR A 170 5.94 -9.61 39.54
N THR A 171 5.99 -8.28 39.60
CA THR A 171 7.19 -7.51 39.29
C THR A 171 8.08 -7.39 40.53
N PRO A 172 9.36 -7.76 40.45
CA PRO A 172 10.25 -7.75 41.61
C PRO A 172 10.50 -6.33 42.13
N GLY A 173 10.52 -6.20 43.47
CA GLY A 173 10.83 -4.96 44.16
C GLY A 173 9.68 -3.97 44.25
N ILE A 174 8.45 -4.39 43.90
CA ILE A 174 7.22 -3.60 44.01
C ILE A 174 6.33 -4.21 45.07
N ASN A 175 5.83 -3.37 45.98
CA ASN A 175 4.72 -3.72 46.86
C ASN A 175 3.45 -3.00 46.36
N VAL A 176 2.45 -3.78 45.95
CA VAL A 176 1.21 -3.32 45.30
C VAL A 176 0.01 -3.23 46.25
N SER A 177 0.21 -3.60 47.52
CA SER A 177 -0.83 -3.58 48.55
C SER A 177 -0.30 -3.04 49.89
N PRO A 178 0.34 -1.85 49.91
CA PRO A 178 0.85 -1.27 51.15
C PRO A 178 -0.24 -0.97 52.20
N TRP A 179 -1.50 -0.78 51.75
CA TRP A 179 -2.67 -0.54 52.59
C TRP A 179 -3.75 -1.63 52.44
N GLY A 180 -3.39 -2.83 52.01
CA GLY A 180 -4.34 -3.93 51.80
C GLY A 180 -5.18 -3.76 50.54
N ALA A 181 -6.41 -4.27 50.57
CA ALA A 181 -7.34 -4.31 49.44
C ALA A 181 -8.09 -2.97 49.24
N ASP A 182 -7.35 -1.85 49.15
CA ASP A 182 -7.94 -0.56 48.77
C ASP A 182 -8.25 -0.56 47.27
N SER A 183 -9.50 -0.37 46.88
CA SER A 183 -9.91 -0.35 45.47
C SER A 183 -9.89 1.03 44.83
N ARG A 184 -9.67 2.09 45.61
CA ARG A 184 -9.82 3.48 45.15
C ARG A 184 -8.61 3.99 44.39
N PHE A 185 -7.44 3.44 44.67
CA PHE A 185 -6.16 3.93 44.15
C PHE A 185 -5.22 2.79 43.84
N ASP A 186 -4.32 3.03 42.89
CA ASP A 186 -3.26 2.10 42.51
C ASP A 186 -1.97 2.45 43.22
N TRP A 187 -1.97 2.28 44.52
CA TRP A 187 -0.81 2.49 45.37
C TRP A 187 0.30 1.48 45.08
N THR A 188 1.52 1.97 44.82
CA THR A 188 2.70 1.10 44.72
C THR A 188 3.88 1.69 45.47
N ILE A 189 4.63 0.81 46.13
CA ILE A 189 5.89 1.13 46.78
C ILE A 189 7.02 0.44 46.01
N LEU A 190 8.00 1.23 45.55
CA LEU A 190 9.21 0.74 44.89
C LEU A 190 10.38 0.79 45.87
N ARG A 191 11.04 -0.34 46.14
CA ARG A 191 12.22 -0.42 47.03
C ARG A 191 12.01 0.26 48.41
N GLY A 192 10.76 0.29 48.92
CA GLY A 192 10.42 0.91 50.20
C GLY A 192 9.99 2.38 50.15
N PHE A 193 9.99 3.02 48.98
CA PHE A 193 9.57 4.40 48.78
C PHE A 193 8.25 4.48 48.00
N ASP A 194 7.45 5.51 48.27
CA ASP A 194 6.22 5.80 47.52
C ASP A 194 6.56 6.06 46.04
N ALA A 195 5.98 5.27 45.15
CA ALA A 195 6.18 5.39 43.71
C ALA A 195 5.10 6.23 43.03
N GLN A 196 3.97 6.50 43.71
CA GLN A 196 2.83 7.15 43.08
C GLN A 196 3.10 8.63 42.79
N ALA A 197 3.71 9.34 43.74
CA ALA A 197 4.00 10.76 43.64
C ALA A 197 5.50 11.01 43.84
N PRO A 198 6.25 11.44 42.82
CA PRO A 198 5.86 11.86 41.45
C PRO A 198 5.82 10.75 40.39
N GLY A 199 6.01 9.48 40.74
CA GLY A 199 6.60 8.48 39.85
C GLY A 199 5.71 7.84 38.76
N TYR A 200 4.44 8.24 38.60
CA TYR A 200 3.59 7.69 37.54
C TYR A 200 3.65 8.50 36.25
N TYR A 201 3.76 7.79 35.13
CA TYR A 201 3.85 8.37 33.79
C TYR A 201 2.91 7.61 32.85
N LEU A 202 2.33 8.32 31.90
CA LEU A 202 1.58 7.79 30.78
C LEU A 202 2.18 8.36 29.51
N ASP A 203 2.59 7.49 28.58
CA ASP A 203 3.24 7.86 27.31
C ASP A 203 4.42 8.85 27.48
N GLY A 204 5.18 8.67 28.56
CA GLY A 204 6.35 9.50 28.90
C GLY A 204 6.02 10.84 29.57
N LEU A 205 4.73 11.18 29.74
CA LEU A 205 4.27 12.37 30.45
C LEU A 205 3.87 12.03 31.88
N GLN A 206 4.25 12.89 32.81
CA GLN A 206 3.98 12.65 34.22
C GLN A 206 2.48 12.78 34.54
N LEU A 207 1.91 11.74 35.13
CA LEU A 207 0.60 11.80 35.77
C LEU A 207 0.80 12.50 37.11
N ARG A 208 0.32 13.74 37.20
CA ARG A 208 0.60 14.64 38.33
C ARG A 208 -0.23 14.27 39.57
N ASN A 209 -0.02 13.07 40.10
CA ASN A 209 -0.59 12.57 41.34
C ASN A 209 0.18 13.22 42.50
N ASN A 210 -0.50 14.06 43.28
CA ASN A 210 0.11 14.93 44.29
C ASN A 210 -0.23 14.54 45.74
N ASN A 211 -0.38 13.24 46.01
CA ASN A 211 -0.84 12.69 47.30
C ASN A 211 -2.15 13.32 47.83
N GLY A 212 -2.94 13.91 46.93
CA GLY A 212 -4.32 14.30 47.18
C GLY A 212 -5.31 13.18 46.86
N TRP A 213 -6.60 13.51 46.89
CA TRP A 213 -7.68 12.55 46.64
C TRP A 213 -8.16 12.52 45.18
N ALA A 214 -7.80 13.52 44.39
CA ALA A 214 -8.09 13.62 42.97
C ALA A 214 -6.84 13.23 42.17
N ILE A 215 -6.65 11.92 42.00
CA ILE A 215 -5.49 11.36 41.29
C ILE A 215 -5.94 10.65 40.01
N TRP A 216 -5.01 10.56 39.06
CA TRP A 216 -5.22 9.83 37.82
C TRP A 216 -5.06 8.33 38.07
N GLN A 217 -5.96 7.56 37.46
CA GLN A 217 -5.90 6.11 37.40
C GLN A 217 -5.81 5.69 35.94
N THR A 218 -4.90 4.77 35.67
CA THR A 218 -4.72 4.20 34.33
C THR A 218 -5.37 2.83 34.30
N GLU A 219 -6.04 2.54 33.20
CA GLU A 219 -6.65 1.25 32.94
C GLU A 219 -5.71 0.34 32.12
N ASN A 220 -5.83 -0.97 32.28
CA ASN A 220 -4.93 -1.95 31.66
C ASN A 220 -5.32 -2.35 30.22
N TYR A 221 -6.59 -2.22 29.85
CA TYR A 221 -7.13 -2.61 28.55
C TYR A 221 -6.52 -1.81 27.38
N GLY A 222 -6.30 -0.50 27.56
CA GLY A 222 -5.65 0.36 26.57
C GLY A 222 -4.11 0.40 26.67
N THR A 223 -3.52 -0.35 27.59
CA THR A 223 -2.08 -0.31 27.87
C THR A 223 -1.35 -1.41 27.11
N GLU A 224 -0.40 -1.04 26.24
CA GLU A 224 0.44 -2.02 25.53
C GLU A 224 1.49 -2.66 26.46
N ARG A 225 1.99 -1.90 27.43
CA ARG A 225 3.00 -2.36 28.39
C ARG A 225 3.08 -1.43 29.59
N ILE A 226 3.55 -1.97 30.72
CA ILE A 226 3.90 -1.20 31.91
C ILE A 226 5.41 -1.34 32.13
N GLU A 227 6.14 -0.24 32.07
CA GLU A 227 7.59 -0.21 32.30
C GLU A 227 7.90 0.36 33.68
N VAL A 228 8.71 -0.36 34.45
CA VAL A 228 9.11 0.01 35.80
C VAL A 228 10.61 0.26 35.84
N LEU A 229 10.97 1.53 35.91
CA LEU A 229 12.34 1.98 36.18
C LEU A 229 12.55 2.09 37.69
N ARG A 230 13.56 1.40 38.22
CA ARG A 230 13.92 1.48 39.65
C ARG A 230 15.23 2.23 39.83
N GLY A 231 15.20 3.28 40.64
CA GLY A 231 16.32 4.16 41.00
C GLY A 231 16.00 4.95 42.24
#